data_AF-A0A6J7IYT3-F1
#
_entry.id   AF-A0A6J7IYT3-F1
#
_cell.length_a   1.000
_cell.length_b   1.000
_cell.length_c   1.000
_cell.angle_alpha   90.00
_cell.angle_beta   90.00
_cell.angle_gamma   90.00
#
_symmetry.space_group_name_H-M   'P 1'
#
loop_
_entity.id
_entity.type
_entity.pdbx_description
1 polymer ?
#
loop_
_entity_poly.entity_id
_entity_poly.type
_entity_poly.pdbx_seq_one_letter_code
_entity_poly.pdbx_strand_id
1 'polypeptide(L)'
;MRAGRLISLMLILQRTGRATAAQLADELEVSQRTILRDIEELSGAGVPVYAMRGPGGGFALLDGFEHDLADPTGWKPTTRRPGTARRVKVRISPRGCQLAAVLRVLQPLRATRAQPPDDDGWIHATCRIVNLDATANDVLALSPHVEVLEPPALRNQVAERLRRAAALYRINEKAGSS
;
A
#
# COMPACT_ATOMS: atom_id res chain seq x y z
N MET A 1 6.64 -30.73 5.67
CA MET A 1 5.71 -30.82 4.52
C MET A 1 4.98 -29.49 4.27
N ARG A 2 4.26 -28.90 5.24
CA ARG A 2 3.48 -27.66 5.05
C ARG A 2 4.32 -26.41 4.70
N ALA A 3 5.34 -26.08 5.50
CA ALA A 3 6.17 -24.88 5.28
C ALA A 3 6.91 -24.89 3.93
N GLY A 4 7.44 -26.06 3.51
CA GLY A 4 8.10 -26.20 2.21
C GLY A 4 7.14 -25.94 1.03
N ARG A 5 5.89 -26.39 1.13
CA ARG A 5 4.87 -26.16 0.10
C ARG A 5 4.44 -24.69 0.01
N LEU A 6 4.30 -24.00 1.16
CA LEU A 6 4.00 -22.56 1.17
C LEU A 6 5.10 -21.75 0.46
N ILE A 7 6.36 -22.11 0.68
CA ILE A 7 7.50 -21.49 -0.02
C ILE A 7 7.43 -21.79 -1.52
N SER A 8 7.20 -23.04 -1.92
CA SER A 8 7.07 -23.40 -3.34
C SER A 8 5.92 -22.66 -4.03
N LEU A 9 4.75 -22.57 -3.38
CA LEU A 9 3.60 -21.84 -3.89
C LEU A 9 3.94 -20.37 -4.13
N MET A 10 4.62 -19.75 -3.17
CA MET A 10 5.06 -18.36 -3.28
C MET A 10 6.06 -18.17 -4.44
N LEU A 11 7.06 -19.05 -4.58
CA LEU A 11 8.03 -18.99 -5.68
C LEU A 11 7.36 -19.15 -7.06
N ILE A 12 6.36 -20.03 -7.18
CA ILE A 12 5.57 -20.19 -8.41
C ILE A 12 4.84 -18.88 -8.74
N LEU A 13 4.21 -18.25 -7.75
CA LEU A 13 3.53 -16.96 -7.95
C LEU A 13 4.49 -15.84 -8.32
N GLN A 14 5.70 -15.79 -7.75
CA GLN A 14 6.72 -14.81 -8.14
C GLN A 14 7.17 -14.99 -9.58
N ARG A 15 7.36 -16.24 -10.03
CA ARG A 15 7.84 -16.56 -11.39
C ARG A 15 6.76 -16.35 -12.45
N THR A 16 5.54 -16.80 -12.17
CA THR A 16 4.43 -16.77 -13.14
C THR A 16 3.69 -15.42 -13.12
N GLY A 17 3.86 -14.64 -12.06
CA GLY A 17 3.12 -13.39 -11.80
C GLY A 17 1.66 -13.65 -11.40
N ARG A 18 0.98 -14.60 -12.05
CA ARG A 18 -0.40 -14.98 -11.78
C ARG A 18 -0.66 -16.44 -12.12
N ALA A 19 -1.39 -17.15 -11.25
CA ALA A 19 -1.84 -18.52 -11.50
C ALA A 19 -3.19 -18.82 -10.84
N THR A 20 -4.01 -19.65 -11.48
CA THR A 20 -5.29 -20.13 -10.93
C THR A 20 -5.09 -21.19 -9.86
N ALA A 21 -6.12 -21.46 -9.04
CA ALA A 21 -6.10 -22.57 -8.08
C ALA A 21 -5.80 -23.91 -8.75
N ALA A 22 -6.34 -24.12 -9.96
CA ALA A 22 -6.14 -25.34 -10.75
C ALA A 22 -4.67 -25.48 -11.18
N GLN A 23 -4.09 -24.44 -11.78
CA GLN A 23 -2.69 -24.45 -12.21
C GLN A 23 -1.73 -24.70 -11.04
N LEU A 24 -1.96 -24.04 -9.90
CA LEU A 24 -1.15 -24.24 -8.70
C LEU A 24 -1.32 -25.65 -8.11
N ALA A 25 -2.54 -26.19 -8.16
CA ALA A 25 -2.86 -27.54 -7.69
C ALA A 25 -2.14 -28.59 -8.54
N ASP A 26 -2.18 -28.43 -9.87
CA ASP A 26 -1.51 -29.32 -10.81
C ASP A 26 0.02 -29.25 -10.62
N GLU A 27 0.59 -28.04 -10.50
CA GLU A 27 2.04 -27.86 -10.36
C GLU A 27 2.59 -28.34 -9.01
N LEU A 28 1.82 -28.24 -7.93
CA LEU A 28 2.22 -28.69 -6.59
C LEU A 28 1.73 -30.10 -6.25
N GLU A 29 1.06 -30.78 -7.19
CA GLU A 29 0.47 -32.11 -7.03
C GLU A 29 -0.45 -32.21 -5.79
N VAL A 30 -1.32 -31.21 -5.59
CA VAL A 30 -2.27 -31.14 -4.48
C VAL A 30 -3.68 -30.79 -4.96
N SER A 31 -4.67 -30.89 -4.09
CA SER A 31 -6.03 -30.43 -4.42
C SER A 31 -6.13 -28.90 -4.47
N GLN A 32 -7.06 -28.37 -5.28
CA GLN A 32 -7.40 -26.93 -5.26
C GLN A 32 -7.82 -26.45 -3.86
N ARG A 33 -8.50 -27.30 -3.06
CA ARG A 33 -8.84 -26.98 -1.66
C ARG A 33 -7.60 -26.77 -0.80
N THR A 34 -6.53 -27.53 -1.04
CA THR A 34 -5.24 -27.36 -0.36
C THR A 34 -4.60 -26.02 -0.77
N ILE A 35 -4.62 -25.68 -2.05
CA ILE A 35 -4.13 -24.39 -2.54
C ILE A 35 -4.87 -23.23 -1.87
N LEU A 36 -6.20 -23.24 -1.86
CA LEU A 36 -6.98 -22.17 -1.24
C LEU A 36 -6.64 -21.99 0.24
N ARG A 37 -6.46 -23.10 0.97
CA ARG A 37 -6.02 -23.08 2.37
C ARG A 37 -4.60 -22.52 2.53
N ASP A 38 -3.67 -22.95 1.68
CA ASP A 38 -2.29 -22.48 1.71
C ASP A 38 -2.21 -20.97 1.36
N ILE A 39 -3.07 -20.47 0.48
CA ILE A 39 -3.20 -19.04 0.16
C ILE A 39 -3.70 -18.26 1.39
N GLU A 40 -4.71 -18.76 2.10
CA GLU A 40 -5.19 -18.17 3.35
C GLU A 40 -4.07 -18.14 4.41
N GLU A 41 -3.25 -19.18 4.49
CA GLU A 41 -2.11 -19.25 5.40
C GLU A 41 -1.02 -18.23 5.05
N LEU A 42 -0.69 -18.09 3.77
CA LEU A 42 0.24 -17.05 3.31
C LEU A 42 -0.29 -15.65 3.66
N SER A 43 -1.57 -15.38 3.39
CA SER A 43 -2.19 -14.11 3.73
C SER A 43 -2.19 -13.86 5.24
N GLY A 44 -2.50 -14.87 6.05
CA GLY A 44 -2.47 -14.78 7.51
C GLY A 44 -1.06 -14.59 8.09
N ALA A 45 -0.03 -15.02 7.36
CA ALA A 45 1.37 -14.78 7.69
C ALA A 45 1.90 -13.42 7.20
N GLY A 46 1.04 -12.56 6.63
CA GLY A 46 1.42 -11.23 6.14
C GLY A 46 1.98 -11.20 4.71
N VAL A 47 1.97 -12.34 4.00
CA VAL A 47 2.38 -12.38 2.59
C VAL A 47 1.27 -11.74 1.74
N PRO A 48 1.58 -10.75 0.88
CA PRO A 48 0.58 -9.94 0.17
C PRO A 48 0.06 -10.66 -1.08
N VAL A 49 -0.57 -11.82 -0.89
CA VAL A 49 -1.27 -12.56 -1.94
C VAL A 49 -2.69 -12.00 -2.10
N TYR A 50 -3.12 -11.77 -3.34
CA TYR A 50 -4.48 -11.33 -3.65
C TYR A 50 -5.11 -12.20 -4.74
N ALA A 51 -6.45 -12.18 -4.82
CA ALA A 51 -7.22 -12.94 -5.79
C ALA A 51 -7.94 -11.99 -6.78
N MET A 52 -7.94 -12.35 -8.06
CA MET A 52 -8.69 -11.69 -9.11
C MET A 52 -9.75 -12.63 -9.68
N ARG A 53 -10.98 -12.15 -9.85
CA ARG A 53 -12.07 -12.90 -10.48
C ARG A 53 -12.17 -12.58 -11.98
N GLY A 54 -12.73 -13.51 -12.76
CA GLY A 54 -13.02 -13.36 -14.19
C GLY A 54 -12.07 -14.14 -15.12
N PRO A 55 -12.27 -14.06 -16.45
CA PRO A 55 -11.36 -14.65 -17.43
C PRO A 55 -9.94 -14.08 -17.26
N GLY A 56 -8.94 -14.94 -17.04
CA GLY A 56 -7.58 -14.51 -16.71
C GLY A 56 -7.36 -14.09 -15.24
N GLY A 57 -8.32 -14.41 -14.37
CA GLY A 57 -8.20 -14.31 -12.91
C GLY A 57 -7.26 -15.34 -12.31
N GLY A 58 -7.17 -15.38 -10.98
CA GLY A 58 -6.23 -16.22 -10.25
C GLY A 58 -5.62 -15.51 -9.06
N PHE A 59 -4.60 -16.12 -8.48
CA PHE A 59 -3.81 -15.58 -7.38
C PHE A 59 -2.54 -14.94 -7.92
N ALA A 60 -2.14 -13.85 -7.29
CA ALA A 60 -0.90 -13.15 -7.59
C ALA A 60 -0.33 -12.56 -6.29
N LEU A 61 0.99 -12.36 -6.28
CA LEU A 61 1.65 -11.55 -5.26
C LEU A 61 1.59 -10.09 -5.67
N LEU A 62 1.48 -9.18 -4.69
CA LEU A 62 1.56 -7.74 -4.95
C LEU A 62 2.91 -7.39 -5.63
N ASP A 63 2.86 -6.56 -6.67
CA ASP A 63 4.03 -6.19 -7.48
C ASP A 63 5.12 -5.54 -6.61
N GLY A 64 6.35 -6.05 -6.72
CA GLY A 64 7.49 -5.58 -5.90
C GLY A 64 7.64 -6.31 -4.55
N PHE A 65 7.03 -7.49 -4.38
CA PHE A 65 7.34 -8.37 -3.25
C PHE A 65 8.66 -9.12 -3.48
N GLU A 66 9.77 -8.60 -2.95
CA GLU A 66 10.90 -9.47 -2.60
C GLU A 66 10.79 -9.84 -1.13
N HIS A 67 10.98 -11.12 -0.82
CA HIS A 67 10.80 -11.64 0.52
C HIS A 67 11.92 -11.14 1.45
N ASP A 68 11.65 -10.12 2.26
CA ASP A 68 12.47 -9.82 3.43
C ASP A 68 11.99 -10.69 4.60
N LEU A 69 12.69 -11.79 4.87
CA LEU A 69 12.42 -12.68 6.01
C LEU A 69 12.48 -11.95 7.37
N ALA A 70 13.08 -10.75 7.43
CA ALA A 70 13.20 -9.96 8.66
C ALA A 70 12.00 -9.05 8.95
N ASP A 71 11.06 -8.86 8.01
CA ASP A 71 9.89 -8.00 8.22
C ASP A 71 8.59 -8.66 7.69
N PRO A 72 8.02 -9.64 8.42
CA PRO A 72 6.80 -10.35 8.02
C PRO A 72 5.53 -9.48 8.04
N THR A 73 5.62 -8.23 8.53
CA THR A 73 4.49 -7.30 8.64
C THR A 73 4.68 -6.01 7.83
N GLY A 74 5.88 -5.76 7.32
CA GLY A 74 6.28 -4.53 6.68
C GLY A 74 6.53 -4.74 5.20
N TRP A 75 5.44 -4.81 4.44
CA TRP A 75 5.49 -4.59 2.99
C TRP A 75 6.25 -3.28 2.70
N LYS A 76 7.43 -3.40 2.10
CA LYS A 76 8.13 -2.29 1.45
C LYS A 76 8.22 -2.65 -0.03
N PRO A 77 7.59 -1.88 -0.94
CA PRO A 77 7.75 -2.13 -2.36
C PRO A 77 9.24 -2.07 -2.69
N THR A 78 9.78 -3.12 -3.30
CA THR A 78 11.17 -3.14 -3.76
C THR A 78 11.36 -2.17 -4.92
N THR A 79 11.67 -0.93 -4.56
CA THR A 79 12.36 0.00 -5.44
C THR A 79 13.58 0.54 -4.73
N ARG A 80 14.53 -0.34 -4.41
CA ARG A 80 15.90 0.08 -4.10
C ARG A 80 16.69 0.21 -5.41
N ARG A 81 16.43 1.29 -6.15
CA ARG A 81 17.55 2.00 -6.78
C ARG A 81 17.90 3.13 -5.82
N PRO A 82 19.16 3.29 -5.38
CA PRO A 82 19.59 4.44 -4.59
C PRO A 82 19.55 5.70 -5.48
N GLY A 83 18.35 6.18 -5.78
CA GLY A 83 18.13 7.56 -6.13
C GLY A 83 18.21 8.40 -4.87
N THR A 84 18.63 9.66 -5.00
CA THR A 84 18.67 10.64 -3.92
C THR A 84 17.31 10.66 -3.22
N ALA A 85 17.25 10.17 -1.97
CA ALA A 85 16.01 10.15 -1.19
C ALA A 85 15.43 11.57 -1.16
N ARG A 86 14.31 11.79 -1.84
CA ARG A 86 13.69 13.11 -1.94
C ARG A 86 12.97 13.39 -0.63
N ARG A 87 13.26 14.53 0.00
CA ARG A 87 12.54 14.98 1.19
C ARG A 87 11.13 15.40 0.78
N VAL A 88 10.13 14.90 1.49
CA VAL A 88 8.78 15.44 1.48
C VAL A 88 8.70 16.54 2.52
N LYS A 89 8.04 17.65 2.19
CA LYS A 89 7.55 18.60 3.18
C LYS A 89 6.03 18.50 3.21
N VAL A 90 5.46 18.35 4.40
CA VAL A 90 4.02 18.33 4.62
C VAL A 90 3.66 19.32 5.72
N ARG A 91 2.42 19.80 5.72
CA ARG A 91 1.78 20.26 6.94
C ARG A 91 0.85 19.16 7.44
N ILE A 92 0.80 18.96 8.76
CA ILE A 92 0.05 17.87 9.35
C ILE A 92 -0.55 18.32 10.69
N SER A 93 -1.83 18.00 10.88
CA SER A 93 -2.56 18.29 12.12
C SER A 93 -2.14 17.37 13.27
N PRO A 94 -2.48 17.68 14.52
CA PRO A 94 -2.23 16.79 15.66
C PRO A 94 -2.86 15.40 15.47
N ARG A 95 -4.07 15.33 14.92
CA ARG A 95 -4.74 14.06 14.58
C ARG A 95 -3.99 13.29 13.50
N GLY A 96 -3.50 13.98 12.48
CA GLY A 96 -2.69 13.40 11.42
C GLY A 96 -1.42 12.76 11.96
N CYS A 97 -0.72 13.43 12.89
CA CYS A 97 0.47 12.88 13.56
C CYS A 97 0.16 11.57 14.30
N GLN A 98 -0.95 11.52 15.04
CA GLN A 98 -1.38 10.30 15.74
C GLN A 98 -1.68 9.16 14.76
N LEU A 99 -2.44 9.44 13.70
CA LEU A 99 -2.78 8.45 12.67
C LEU A 99 -1.52 7.95 11.94
N ALA A 100 -0.57 8.84 11.63
CA ALA A 100 0.69 8.49 11.00
C ALA A 100 1.52 7.51 11.85
N ALA A 101 1.48 7.66 13.19
CA ALA A 101 2.13 6.74 14.11
C ALA A 101 1.44 5.38 14.14
N VAL A 102 0.11 5.35 14.23
CA VAL A 102 -0.69 4.11 14.30
C VAL A 102 -0.59 3.31 13.00
N LEU A 103 -0.75 3.97 11.86
CA LEU A 103 -0.71 3.34 10.53
C LEU A 103 0.73 3.11 10.04
N ARG A 104 1.73 3.63 10.75
CA ARG A 104 3.16 3.56 10.42
C ARG A 104 3.53 4.12 9.04
N VAL A 105 2.76 5.11 8.59
CA VAL A 105 2.95 5.80 7.30
C VAL A 105 3.78 7.08 7.46
N LEU A 106 4.42 7.53 6.37
CA LEU A 106 5.25 8.74 6.33
C LEU A 106 6.41 8.77 7.35
N GLN A 107 6.94 7.61 7.75
CA GLN A 107 7.99 7.51 8.76
C GLN A 107 9.41 7.60 8.15
N PRO A 108 10.39 8.21 8.85
CA PRO A 108 10.23 8.98 10.09
C PRO A 108 9.61 10.35 9.80
N LEU A 109 8.58 10.72 10.55
CA LEU A 109 7.95 12.03 10.49
C LEU A 109 8.65 12.99 11.45
N ARG A 110 9.29 14.05 10.93
CA ARG A 110 10.07 15.00 11.73
C ARG A 110 9.48 16.40 11.66
N ALA A 111 9.00 16.89 12.80
CA ALA A 111 8.59 18.29 12.94
C ALA A 111 9.76 19.22 12.58
N THR A 112 9.45 20.25 11.79
CA THR A 112 10.39 21.28 11.38
C THR A 112 10.35 22.41 12.39
N ARG A 113 11.49 22.74 13.00
CA ARG A 113 11.58 23.83 14.00
C ARG A 113 11.41 25.23 13.41
N ALA A 114 11.44 25.36 12.08
CA ALA A 114 11.41 26.64 11.38
C ALA A 114 10.05 27.36 11.50
N GLN A 115 8.99 26.64 11.86
CA GLN A 115 7.67 27.24 11.97
C GLN A 115 6.95 26.70 13.22
N PRO A 116 6.46 27.58 14.11
CA PRO A 116 5.64 27.15 15.23
C PRO A 116 4.33 26.51 14.71
N PRO A 117 3.65 25.70 15.53
CA PRO A 117 2.30 25.27 15.21
C PRO A 117 1.39 26.47 14.93
N ASP A 118 0.47 26.33 13.99
CA ASP A 118 -0.60 27.32 13.80
C ASP A 118 -1.65 27.23 14.92
N ASP A 119 -2.66 28.11 14.87
CA ASP A 119 -3.71 28.20 15.89
C ASP A 119 -4.51 26.89 16.04
N ASP A 120 -4.59 26.09 14.97
CA ASP A 120 -5.25 24.77 14.95
C ASP A 120 -4.27 23.62 15.30
N GLY A 121 -3.03 23.95 15.69
CA GLY A 121 -2.00 23.01 16.10
C GLY A 121 -1.33 22.25 14.95
N TRP A 122 -1.53 22.64 13.70
CA TRP A 122 -0.84 22.03 12.57
C TRP A 122 0.63 22.40 12.57
N ILE A 123 1.47 21.44 12.21
CA ILE A 123 2.91 21.62 12.14
C ILE A 123 3.43 21.33 10.75
N HIS A 124 4.55 21.96 10.41
CA HIS A 124 5.36 21.56 9.26
C HIS A 124 6.24 20.39 9.64
N ALA A 125 6.21 19.33 8.84
CA ALA A 125 6.99 18.13 9.06
C ALA A 125 7.66 17.67 7.78
N THR A 126 8.74 16.90 7.92
CA THR A 126 9.44 16.28 6.80
C THR A 126 9.57 14.78 6.99
N CYS A 127 9.42 14.05 5.89
CA CYS A 127 9.68 12.62 5.78
C CYS A 127 10.44 12.33 4.49
N ARG A 128 10.75 11.06 4.21
CA ARG A 128 11.50 10.64 3.02
C ARG A 128 10.60 9.86 2.07
N ILE A 129 10.73 10.11 0.77
CA ILE A 129 10.10 9.29 -0.26
C ILE A 129 11.00 8.08 -0.56
N VAL A 130 10.43 6.89 -0.46
CA VAL A 130 11.02 5.66 -1.02
C VAL A 130 10.42 5.36 -2.39
N ASN A 131 9.10 5.55 -2.53
CA ASN A 131 8.35 5.38 -3.77
C ASN A 131 7.22 6.42 -3.81
N LEU A 132 7.13 7.20 -4.89
CA LEU A 132 6.17 8.30 -5.03
C LEU A 132 4.71 7.81 -4.94
N ASP A 133 4.39 6.69 -5.62
CA ASP A 133 3.04 6.12 -5.65
C ASP A 133 2.60 5.62 -4.28
N ALA A 134 3.49 4.94 -3.57
CA ALA A 134 3.24 4.45 -2.22
C ALA A 134 3.08 5.62 -1.25
N THR A 135 3.96 6.62 -1.30
CA THR A 135 3.85 7.83 -0.48
C THR A 135 2.55 8.58 -0.76
N ALA A 136 2.08 8.64 -2.01
CA ALA A 136 0.78 9.25 -2.29
C ALA A 136 -0.39 8.48 -1.64
N ASN A 137 -0.32 7.15 -1.50
CA ASN A 137 -1.32 6.37 -0.77
C ASN A 137 -1.26 6.63 0.75
N ASP A 138 -0.05 6.73 1.31
CA ASP A 138 0.16 7.12 2.71
C ASP A 138 -0.51 8.47 3.04
N VAL A 139 -0.33 9.47 2.16
CA VAL A 139 -0.96 10.78 2.32
C VAL A 139 -2.49 10.67 2.25
N LEU A 140 -3.02 9.88 1.32
CA LEU A 140 -4.48 9.67 1.19
C LEU A 140 -5.06 8.99 2.43
N ALA A 141 -4.36 8.02 3.02
CA ALA A 141 -4.78 7.33 4.24
C ALA A 141 -4.88 8.28 5.46
N LEU A 142 -4.14 9.39 5.43
CA LEU A 142 -4.17 10.42 6.46
C LEU A 142 -5.08 11.61 6.09
N SER A 143 -5.65 11.64 4.88
CA SER A 143 -6.51 12.75 4.46
C SER A 143 -7.79 12.79 5.33
N PRO A 144 -8.29 13.99 5.71
CA PRO A 144 -7.84 15.33 5.34
C PRO A 144 -6.80 15.94 6.29
N HIS A 145 -6.16 15.14 7.16
CA HIS A 145 -5.31 15.61 8.26
C HIS A 145 -3.86 15.92 7.88
N VAL A 146 -3.51 15.83 6.60
CA VAL A 146 -2.17 16.09 6.05
C VAL A 146 -2.29 16.79 4.70
N GLU A 147 -1.37 17.70 4.41
CA GLU A 147 -1.23 18.33 3.10
C GLU A 147 0.25 18.32 2.66
N VAL A 148 0.47 17.96 1.40
CA VAL A 148 1.81 17.93 0.79
C VAL A 148 2.22 19.32 0.33
N LEU A 149 3.29 19.85 0.90
CA LEU A 149 3.90 21.12 0.50
C LEU A 149 4.95 20.90 -0.59
N GLU A 150 5.79 19.87 -0.48
CA GLU A 150 6.78 19.51 -1.51
C GLU A 150 6.97 17.98 -1.54
N PRO A 151 7.33 17.39 -2.70
CA PRO A 151 7.46 18.04 -4.01
C PRO A 151 6.10 18.23 -4.73
N PRO A 152 5.99 19.17 -5.70
CA PRO A 152 4.77 19.38 -6.48
C PRO A 152 4.27 18.11 -7.18
N ALA A 153 5.17 17.24 -7.65
CA ALA A 153 4.82 15.97 -8.27
C ALA A 153 3.97 15.08 -7.34
N LEU A 154 4.34 14.98 -6.06
CA LEU A 154 3.58 14.22 -5.06
C LEU A 154 2.23 14.88 -4.79
N ARG A 155 2.21 16.20 -4.63
CA ARG A 155 0.97 16.97 -4.41
C ARG A 155 -0.02 16.76 -5.57
N ASN A 156 0.46 16.85 -6.82
CA ASN A 156 -0.36 16.65 -8.02
C ASN A 156 -0.93 15.24 -8.08
N GLN A 157 -0.14 14.23 -7.71
CA GLN A 157 -0.58 12.84 -7.69
C GLN A 157 -1.67 12.58 -6.64
N VAL A 158 -1.51 13.13 -5.43
CA VAL A 158 -2.54 13.07 -4.38
C VAL A 158 -3.82 13.77 -4.83
N ALA A 159 -3.71 14.98 -5.39
CA ALA A 159 -4.87 15.74 -5.87
C ALA A 159 -5.64 14.98 -6.98
N GLU A 160 -4.94 14.37 -7.92
CA GLU A 160 -5.57 13.57 -8.99
C GLU A 160 -6.31 12.35 -8.43
N ARG A 161 -5.71 11.63 -7.48
CA ARG A 161 -6.35 10.47 -6.84
C ARG A 161 -7.59 10.88 -6.04
N LEU A 162 -7.53 12.00 -5.30
CA LEU A 162 -8.69 12.56 -4.61
C LEU A 162 -9.81 12.91 -5.59
N ARG A 163 -9.51 13.55 -6.73
CA ARG A 163 -10.52 13.86 -7.76
C ARG A 163 -11.17 12.60 -8.31
N ARG A 164 -10.38 11.56 -8.63
CA ARG A 164 -10.90 10.27 -9.11
C ARG A 164 -11.76 9.58 -8.06
N ALA A 165 -11.30 9.53 -6.81
CA ALA A 165 -12.06 8.95 -5.71
C ALA A 165 -13.39 9.71 -5.52
N ALA A 166 -13.34 11.04 -5.48
CA ALA A 166 -14.55 11.86 -5.40
C ALA A 166 -15.51 11.59 -6.56
N ALA A 167 -15.00 11.41 -7.79
CA ALA A 167 -15.85 11.08 -8.94
C ALA A 167 -16.56 9.72 -8.81
N LEU A 168 -15.95 8.73 -8.14
CA LEU A 168 -16.61 7.43 -7.87
C LEU A 168 -17.77 7.55 -6.88
N TYR A 169 -17.66 8.49 -5.93
CA TYR A 169 -18.65 8.69 -4.86
C TYR A 169 -19.53 9.92 -5.08
N ARG A 170 -19.48 10.56 -6.26
CA ARG A 170 -20.50 11.53 -6.66
C ARG A 170 -21.80 10.77 -6.90
N ILE A 171 -22.51 10.60 -5.79
CA ILE A 171 -23.89 10.14 -5.70
C ILE A 171 -24.71 10.85 -6.79
N ASN A 172 -25.56 10.07 -7.47
CA ASN A 172 -26.65 10.55 -8.29
C ASN A 172 -27.41 11.70 -7.58
N GLU A 173 -27.05 12.95 -7.82
CA GLU A 173 -27.82 14.14 -7.38
C GLU A 173 -29.16 14.30 -8.13
N LYS A 174 -29.58 13.29 -8.91
CA LYS A 174 -30.84 13.28 -9.68
C LYS A 174 -31.98 12.45 -9.06
N ALA A 175 -31.86 11.96 -7.83
CA ALA A 175 -32.96 11.29 -7.13
C ALA A 175 -33.47 12.13 -5.96
N GLY A 176 -34.11 13.26 -6.26
CA GLY A 176 -34.63 14.17 -5.25
C GLY A 176 -35.28 15.42 -5.82
N SER A 177 -36.01 15.30 -6.93
CA SER A 177 -37.01 16.30 -7.30
C SER A 177 -38.33 15.56 -7.42
N SER A 178 -39.14 15.69 -6.37
CA SER A 178 -40.58 15.55 -6.42
C SER A 178 -41.19 16.39 -5.31
#